data_AF-A0A8S8Y011-F1
#
_entry.id   AF-A0A8S8Y011-F1
#
_cell.length_a   1.000
_cell.length_b   1.000
_cell.length_c   1.000
_cell.angle_alpha   90.00
_cell.angle_beta   90.00
_cell.angle_gamma   90.00
#
_symmetry.space_group_name_H-M   'P 1'
#
loop_
_entity.id
_entity.type
_entity.pdbx_description
1 polymer ?
#
loop_
_entity_poly.entity_id
_entity_poly.type
_entity_poly.pdbx_seq_one_letter_code
_entity_poly.pdbx_strand_id
1 'polypeptide(L)'
;MENTQKEQKWALGTLSIFVLMLIVSGISDFVELGIGVCTFLLSWLTVSYSIRNFGKGGTSKEELQKEMQVFSIILLIVLLIITLVGVNQFSDYAFVTFGFTLTWIVRSSAVKYFS
;
A
#
# COMPACT_ATOMS: atom_id res chain seq x y z
N MET A 1 -13.86 15.67 7.79
CA MET A 1 -12.50 16.23 7.80
C MET A 1 -11.56 15.40 8.66
N GLU A 2 -11.97 14.95 9.86
CA GLU A 2 -11.16 14.12 10.77
C GLU A 2 -10.69 12.75 10.18
N ASN A 3 -11.55 11.99 9.49
CA ASN A 3 -11.15 10.67 8.99
C ASN A 3 -10.27 10.71 7.72
N THR A 4 -10.36 11.76 6.90
CA THR A 4 -9.40 11.99 5.81
C THR A 4 -8.01 12.25 6.37
N GLN A 5 -7.92 12.95 7.51
CA GLN A 5 -6.64 13.13 8.23
C GLN A 5 -6.11 11.81 8.79
N LYS A 6 -6.98 10.90 9.27
CA LYS A 6 -6.56 9.57 9.73
C LYS A 6 -6.07 8.68 8.59
N GLU A 7 -6.77 8.65 7.45
CA GLU A 7 -6.30 7.92 6.25
C GLU A 7 -4.96 8.46 5.76
N GLN A 8 -4.81 9.79 5.70
CA GLN A 8 -3.53 10.44 5.36
C GLN A 8 -2.43 10.11 6.36
N LYS A 9 -2.75 10.04 7.66
CA LYS A 9 -1.78 9.66 8.70
C LYS A 9 -1.25 8.24 8.47
N TRP A 10 -2.12 7.30 8.10
CA TRP A 10 -1.70 5.95 7.73
C TRP A 10 -0.86 5.95 6.46
N ALA A 11 -1.30 6.64 5.41
CA ALA A 11 -0.56 6.76 4.15
C ALA A 11 0.85 7.30 4.37
N LEU A 12 0.98 8.41 5.12
CA LEU A 12 2.26 9.05 5.44
C LEU A 12 3.14 8.16 6.32
N GLY A 13 2.55 7.50 7.32
CA GLY A 13 3.28 6.57 8.19
C GLY A 13 3.85 5.39 7.42
N THR A 14 3.02 4.76 6.58
CA THR A 14 3.44 3.64 5.73
C THR A 14 4.48 4.09 4.69
N LEU A 15 4.28 5.23 4.05
CA LEU A 15 5.25 5.79 3.10
C LEU A 15 6.61 6.04 3.77
N SER A 16 6.62 6.61 4.97
CA SER A 16 7.85 6.89 5.71
C SER A 16 8.63 5.61 6.02
N ILE A 17 7.93 4.56 6.48
CA ILE A 17 8.55 3.26 6.75
C ILE A 17 9.06 2.62 5.45
N PHE A 18 8.29 2.70 4.36
CA PHE A 18 8.71 2.19 3.06
C PHE A 18 9.98 2.88 2.55
N VAL A 19 10.05 4.21 2.62
CA VAL A 19 11.25 4.96 2.24
C VAL A 19 12.45 4.58 3.12
N LEU A 20 12.25 4.39 4.43
CA LEU A 20 13.31 3.90 5.32
C LEU A 20 13.80 2.50 4.93
N MET A 21 12.91 1.58 4.55
CA MET A 21 13.29 0.25 4.08
C MET A 21 14.12 0.31 2.79
N LEU A 22 13.74 1.16 1.84
CA LEU A 22 14.52 1.36 0.60
C LEU A 22 15.95 1.85 0.91
N ILE A 23 16.07 2.83 1.80
CA ILE A 23 17.39 3.35 2.22
C ILE A 23 18.22 2.25 2.90
N VAL A 24 17.62 1.46 3.79
CA VAL A 24 18.30 0.35 4.49
C VAL A 24 18.71 -0.78 3.53
N SER A 25 17.93 -1.01 2.47
CA SER A 25 18.22 -1.95 1.37
C SER A 25 19.36 -1.45 0.45
N GLY A 26 19.84 -0.22 0.65
CA GLY A 26 20.93 0.36 -0.15
C GLY A 26 20.47 1.12 -1.40
N ILE A 27 19.15 1.24 -1.61
CA ILE A 27 18.56 2.07 -2.66
C ILE A 27 18.67 3.53 -2.21
N SER A 28 19.68 4.22 -2.74
CA SER A 28 20.00 5.62 -2.40
C SER A 28 19.96 6.57 -3.60
N ASP A 29 19.77 6.04 -4.81
CA ASP A 29 19.59 6.88 -5.99
C ASP A 29 18.27 7.65 -5.91
N PHE A 30 18.34 8.96 -6.15
CA PHE A 30 17.19 9.85 -6.03
C PHE A 30 16.07 9.51 -7.02
N VAL A 31 16.43 9.08 -8.23
CA VAL A 31 15.46 8.69 -9.25
C VAL A 31 14.77 7.38 -8.83
N GLU A 32 15.52 6.38 -8.38
CA GLU A 32 14.97 5.11 -7.90
C GLU A 32 14.03 5.31 -6.70
N LEU A 33 14.44 6.11 -5.71
CA LEU A 33 13.59 6.49 -4.58
C LEU A 33 12.32 7.21 -5.05
N GLY A 34 12.45 8.15 -6.00
CA GLY A 34 11.32 8.87 -6.58
C GLY A 34 10.31 7.95 -7.25
N ILE A 35 10.78 6.99 -8.05
CA ILE A 35 9.90 6.00 -8.70
C ILE A 35 9.23 5.10 -7.65
N GLY A 36 9.94 4.70 -6.59
CA GLY A 36 9.35 3.95 -5.49
C GLY A 36 8.24 4.70 -4.78
N VAL A 37 8.46 5.96 -4.43
CA VAL A 37 7.42 6.82 -3.85
C VAL A 37 6.22 6.93 -4.78
N CYS A 38 6.43 7.17 -6.08
CA CYS A 38 5.34 7.23 -7.06
C CYS A 38 4.56 5.90 -7.15
N THR A 39 5.26 4.77 -7.14
CA THR A 39 4.66 3.43 -7.18
C THR A 39 3.80 3.18 -5.94
N PHE A 40 4.29 3.54 -4.76
CA PHE A 40 3.54 3.46 -3.52
C PHE A 40 2.27 4.33 -3.57
N LEU A 41 2.38 5.58 -4.01
CA LEU A 41 1.25 6.51 -4.07
C LEU A 41 0.16 6.01 -5.04
N LEU A 42 0.56 5.47 -6.20
CA LEU A 42 -0.37 4.85 -7.15
C LEU A 42 -1.04 3.60 -6.58
N SER A 43 -0.28 2.75 -5.89
CA SER A 43 -0.81 1.58 -5.17
C SER A 43 -1.85 2.00 -4.14
N TRP A 44 -1.50 2.96 -3.28
CA TRP A 44 -2.38 3.48 -2.25
C TRP A 44 -3.68 4.02 -2.84
N LEU A 45 -3.59 4.88 -3.86
CA LEU A 45 -4.76 5.48 -4.50
C LEU A 45 -5.65 4.43 -5.15
N THR A 46 -5.06 3.45 -5.81
CA THR A 46 -5.80 2.37 -6.48
C THR A 46 -6.51 1.48 -5.47
N VAL A 47 -5.85 1.10 -4.38
CA VAL A 47 -6.46 0.26 -3.33
C VAL A 47 -7.51 1.04 -2.54
N SER A 48 -7.25 2.30 -2.17
CA SER A 48 -8.25 3.19 -1.56
C SER A 48 -9.50 3.29 -2.43
N TYR A 49 -9.34 3.49 -3.73
CA TYR A 49 -10.45 3.54 -4.67
C TYR A 49 -11.20 2.19 -4.74
N SER A 50 -10.45 1.10 -4.85
CA SER A 50 -11.00 -0.25 -4.94
C SER A 50 -11.83 -0.62 -3.72
N ILE A 51 -11.31 -0.38 -2.51
CA ILE A 51 -12.03 -0.65 -1.26
C ILE A 51 -13.26 0.25 -1.16
N ARG A 52 -13.16 1.55 -1.52
CA ARG A 52 -14.32 2.47 -1.50
C ARG A 52 -15.47 2.03 -2.41
N ASN A 53 -15.17 1.44 -3.56
CA ASN A 53 -16.17 1.11 -4.58
C ASN A 53 -16.61 -0.36 -4.59
N PHE A 54 -15.78 -1.25 -4.04
CA PHE A 54 -15.97 -2.70 -4.10
C PHE A 54 -15.83 -3.41 -2.74
N GLY A 55 -15.27 -2.77 -1.70
CA GLY A 55 -15.02 -3.40 -0.39
C GLY A 55 -16.28 -3.68 0.45
N LYS A 56 -16.06 -4.34 1.60
CA LYS A 56 -17.13 -4.61 2.58
C LYS A 56 -17.45 -3.31 3.31
N GLY A 57 -18.73 -2.91 3.27
CA GLY A 57 -19.16 -1.63 3.82
C GLY A 57 -19.31 -0.56 2.76
N GLY A 58 -20.41 -0.60 2.01
CA GLY A 58 -20.85 0.54 1.21
C GLY A 58 -20.86 1.79 2.09
N THR A 59 -20.17 2.84 1.64
CA THR A 59 -20.14 4.21 2.20
C THR A 59 -19.77 4.39 3.69
N SER A 60 -19.58 3.33 4.47
CA SER A 60 -19.17 3.39 5.88
C SER A 60 -17.70 3.82 6.01
N LYS A 61 -17.50 5.04 6.50
CA LYS A 61 -16.19 5.69 6.58
C LYS A 61 -15.27 5.04 7.61
N GLU A 62 -15.81 4.32 8.59
CA GLU A 62 -15.04 3.62 9.63
C GLU A 62 -14.52 2.27 9.13
N GLU A 63 -15.34 1.53 8.41
CA GLU A 63 -14.94 0.24 7.80
C GLU A 63 -13.86 0.46 6.75
N LEU A 64 -13.99 1.50 5.92
CA LEU A 64 -12.94 1.91 4.99
C LEU A 64 -11.61 2.16 5.69
N GLN A 65 -11.61 2.92 6.79
CA GLN A 65 -10.39 3.23 7.53
C GLN A 65 -9.75 1.95 8.08
N LYS A 66 -10.55 1.03 8.60
CA LYS A 66 -10.08 -0.26 9.10
C LYS A 66 -9.48 -1.12 8.00
N GLU A 67 -10.12 -1.18 6.83
CA GLU A 67 -9.58 -1.91 5.67
C GLU A 67 -8.27 -1.30 5.17
N MET A 68 -8.17 0.03 5.08
CA MET A 68 -6.93 0.73 4.70
C MET A 68 -5.80 0.50 5.71
N GLN A 69 -6.13 0.46 7.00
CA GLN A 69 -5.17 0.12 8.04
C GLN A 69 -4.66 -1.32 7.90
N VAL A 70 -5.57 -2.29 7.65
CA VAL A 70 -5.19 -3.69 7.41
C VAL A 70 -4.31 -3.81 6.16
N PHE A 71 -4.69 -3.15 5.06
CA PHE A 71 -3.88 -3.04 3.85
C PHE A 71 -2.46 -2.54 4.17
N SER A 72 -2.37 -1.43 4.90
CA SER A 72 -1.09 -0.80 5.27
C SER A 72 -0.18 -1.73 6.06
N ILE A 73 -0.74 -2.39 7.08
CA ILE A 73 0.02 -3.30 7.95
C ILE A 73 0.53 -4.50 7.14
N ILE A 74 -0.32 -5.11 6.32
CA ILE A 74 0.08 -6.27 5.51
C ILE A 74 1.11 -5.86 4.46
N LEU A 75 0.94 -4.69 3.82
CA LEU A 75 1.93 -4.16 2.87
C LEU A 75 3.30 -4.03 3.53
N LEU A 76 3.37 -3.43 4.73
CA LEU A 76 4.64 -3.29 5.46
C LEU A 76 5.26 -4.63 5.83
N ILE A 77 4.45 -5.64 6.18
CA ILE A 77 4.97 -6.98 6.46
C ILE A 77 5.58 -7.59 5.18
N VAL A 78 4.89 -7.49 4.05
CA VAL A 78 5.40 -7.99 2.75
C VAL A 78 6.71 -7.27 2.38
N LEU A 79 6.74 -5.95 2.50
CA LEU A 79 7.93 -5.12 2.22
C LEU A 79 9.09 -5.46 3.16
N LEU A 80 8.82 -5.70 4.44
CA LEU A 80 9.84 -6.14 5.39
C LEU A 80 10.42 -7.50 5.00
N ILE A 81 9.57 -8.46 4.62
CA ILE A 81 10.02 -9.80 4.21
C ILE A 81 10.96 -9.72 3.02
N ILE A 82 10.59 -8.98 1.97
CA ILE A 82 11.46 -8.86 0.78
C ILE A 82 12.78 -8.15 1.10
N THR A 83 12.73 -7.14 1.98
CA THR A 83 13.94 -6.45 2.46
C THR A 83 14.86 -7.41 3.22
N LEU A 84 14.31 -8.27 4.09
CA LEU A 84 15.07 -9.28 4.83
C LEU A 84 15.64 -10.39 3.95
N VAL A 85 14.97 -10.72 2.84
CA VAL A 85 15.47 -11.67 1.82
C VAL A 85 16.69 -11.09 1.07
N GLY A 86 17.01 -9.81 1.27
CA GLY A 86 18.16 -9.15 0.65
C GLY A 86 17.88 -8.69 -0.78
N VAL A 87 16.61 -8.45 -1.09
CA VAL A 87 16.20 -7.78 -2.33
C VAL A 87 16.74 -6.36 -2.30
N ASN A 88 17.63 -6.03 -3.23
CA ASN A 88 18.27 -4.71 -3.32
C ASN A 88 18.01 -3.99 -4.65
N GLN A 89 17.09 -4.52 -5.47
CA GLN A 89 16.70 -3.89 -6.72
C GLN A 89 15.36 -3.19 -6.56
N PHE A 90 15.32 -1.92 -6.97
CA PHE A 90 14.09 -1.14 -6.97
C PHE A 90 12.94 -1.84 -7.73
N SER A 91 13.26 -2.51 -8.85
CA SER A 91 12.27 -3.25 -9.66
C SER A 91 11.50 -4.29 -8.85
N ASP A 92 12.16 -4.97 -7.93
CA ASP A 92 11.54 -6.04 -7.15
C ASP A 92 10.51 -5.47 -6.17
N TYR A 93 10.84 -4.36 -5.50
CA TYR A 93 9.90 -3.61 -4.67
C TYR A 93 8.69 -3.14 -5.48
N ALA A 94 8.91 -2.66 -6.71
CA ALA A 94 7.84 -2.23 -7.60
C ALA A 94 6.93 -3.40 -8.02
N PHE A 95 7.51 -4.53 -8.46
CA PHE A 95 6.76 -5.72 -8.85
C PHE A 95 5.95 -6.30 -7.69
N VAL A 96 6.54 -6.39 -6.50
CA VAL A 96 5.85 -6.90 -5.31
C VAL A 96 4.71 -5.97 -4.91
N THR A 97 4.95 -4.66 -4.89
CA THR A 97 3.91 -3.66 -4.59
C THR A 97 2.78 -3.73 -5.61
N PHE A 98 3.09 -3.90 -6.90
CA PHE A 98 2.11 -4.05 -7.96
C PHE A 98 1.28 -5.33 -7.82
N GLY A 99 1.92 -6.49 -7.62
CA GLY A 99 1.22 -7.76 -7.39
C GLY A 99 0.33 -7.72 -6.14
N PHE A 100 0.82 -7.08 -5.08
CA PHE A 100 0.03 -6.85 -3.87
C PHE A 100 -1.19 -5.96 -4.13
N THR A 101 -1.02 -4.89 -4.91
CA THR A 101 -2.09 -3.99 -5.33
C THR A 101 -3.17 -4.75 -6.09
N LEU A 102 -2.79 -5.54 -7.10
CA LEU A 102 -3.73 -6.36 -7.87
C LEU A 102 -4.49 -7.36 -6.98
N THR A 103 -3.79 -8.00 -6.05
CA THR A 103 -4.41 -8.93 -5.09
C THR A 103 -5.50 -8.24 -4.27
N TRP A 104 -5.25 -7.01 -3.82
CA TRP A 104 -6.25 -6.22 -3.10
C TRP A 104 -7.41 -5.78 -3.98
N ILE A 105 -7.18 -5.42 -5.24
CA ILE A 105 -8.26 -5.10 -6.19
C ILE A 105 -9.16 -6.31 -6.41
N VAL A 106 -8.57 -7.49 -6.67
CA VAL A 106 -9.33 -8.73 -6.85
C VAL A 106 -10.09 -9.09 -5.59
N ARG A 107 -9.47 -8.98 -4.40
CA ARG A 107 -10.13 -9.18 -3.11
C ARG A 107 -11.34 -8.27 -2.96
N SER A 108 -11.17 -6.95 -3.14
CA SER A 108 -12.28 -6.01 -3.03
C SER A 108 -13.37 -6.33 -4.06
N SER A 109 -13.01 -6.64 -5.31
CA SER A 109 -13.98 -7.00 -6.35
C SER A 109 -14.77 -8.27 -6.01
N ALA A 110 -14.09 -9.30 -5.48
CA ALA A 110 -14.71 -10.53 -5.03
C ALA A 110 -15.66 -10.27 -3.85
N VAL A 111 -15.29 -9.40 -2.92
CA VAL A 111 -16.16 -8.99 -1.82
C VAL A 111 -17.45 -8.36 -2.34
N LYS A 112 -17.41 -7.49 -3.35
CA LYS A 112 -18.62 -6.94 -3.97
C LYS A 112 -19.48 -8.01 -4.65
N TYR A 113 -18.84 -8.96 -5.34
CA TYR A 113 -19.57 -9.96 -6.12
C TYR A 113 -20.25 -11.03 -5.25
N PHE A 114 -19.64 -11.40 -4.13
CA PHE A 114 -20.12 -12.46 -3.24
C PHE A 114 -20.79 -11.93 -1.95
N SER A 115 -20.99 -10.62 -1.80
CA SER A 115 -21.73 -10.00 -0.70
C SER A 115 -23.15 -9.65 -1.10
#